data_AF-A0A4R0RSG8-F1
#
_entry.id   AF-A0A4R0RSG8-F1
#
_cell.length_a   1.000
_cell.length_b   1.000
_cell.length_c   1.000
_cell.angle_alpha   90.00
_cell.angle_beta   90.00
_cell.angle_gamma   90.00
#
_symmetry.space_group_name_H-M   'P 1'
#
loop_
_entity.id
_entity.type
_entity.pdbx_description
1 polymer ?
#
loop_
_entity_poly.entity_id
_entity_poly.type
_entity_poly.pdbx_seq_one_letter_code
_entity_poly.pdbx_strand_id
1 'polypeptide(L)'
;MYPTVVALATEQCIFSGHVNKNTWGKGHGAYAKIEDNIHRVNDHVVRDRTNAKHECKLFPDIPRIVSDILKNGAKLAIVSRNTSKAMIDRTLYYFMVKDQHGNDRRLIELVSYDEVYDKHKTVHFKAIHGYHNEQYADMVLYDRMKRSTRVEMMLGVTFQYCPQGLNWSVYQEGLATWRRTKNLHSPWHGRQLTAYPKRKLIGYSGMDLDTIELLEKGGRRHDRKEAARWGYAMYVTDDPRVAKYFSDWIKVTAFGPQATTIVCEIYARDGDKWDQMNKIWVPDSRHDLKTHVDKDEATVADSELKRDAQVAAWGVHRPYVLFSRHPNMKKRDGLQFPIRDPLRFNELVIYGQTQENLIVVNRMSDAQLNQAIKNKVNVGYEHKIPQWKIQVPEETKADFRKHNEHPTLS
;
A
#
# COMPACT_ATOMS: atom_id res chain seq x y z
N MET A 1 -2.53 15.76 13.76
CA MET A 1 -2.17 15.73 12.32
C MET A 1 -3.32 15.07 11.56
N TYR A 2 -3.62 15.58 10.36
CA TYR A 2 -4.73 15.15 9.53
C TYR A 2 -4.30 15.19 8.05
N PRO A 3 -4.74 14.26 7.17
CA PRO A 3 -4.38 14.26 5.74
C PRO A 3 -4.82 15.54 5.02
N THR A 4 -4.09 15.99 4.00
CA THR A 4 -4.50 17.15 3.20
C THR A 4 -5.68 16.83 2.30
N VAL A 5 -5.77 15.58 1.82
CA VAL A 5 -6.87 15.11 0.99
C VAL A 5 -7.45 13.81 1.53
N VAL A 6 -8.76 13.78 1.71
CA VAL A 6 -9.52 12.57 1.98
C VAL A 6 -10.39 12.25 0.78
N ALA A 7 -10.04 11.19 0.06
CA ALA A 7 -10.74 10.74 -1.12
C ALA A 7 -11.70 9.61 -0.80
N LEU A 8 -12.95 9.78 -1.23
CA LEU A 8 -14.02 8.80 -1.05
C LEU A 8 -14.43 8.25 -2.41
N ALA A 9 -14.45 6.92 -2.53
CA ALA A 9 -15.14 6.28 -3.63
C ALA A 9 -16.66 6.44 -3.49
N THR A 10 -17.40 6.34 -4.60
CA THR A 10 -18.84 6.60 -4.60
C THR A 10 -19.65 5.34 -4.29
N GLU A 11 -19.99 4.61 -5.34
CA GLU A 11 -20.86 3.44 -5.30
C GLU A 11 -20.33 2.39 -4.34
N GLN A 12 -21.14 2.11 -3.33
CA GLN A 12 -20.97 1.14 -2.25
C GLN A 12 -19.73 1.37 -1.39
N CYS A 13 -19.25 2.61 -1.39
CA CYS A 13 -18.35 3.15 -0.38
C CYS A 13 -19.05 4.25 0.42
N ILE A 14 -19.57 5.32 -0.21
CA ILE A 14 -20.33 6.36 0.51
C ILE A 14 -21.86 6.22 0.39
N PHE A 15 -22.35 5.48 -0.60
CA PHE A 15 -23.77 5.12 -0.67
C PHE A 15 -23.94 3.70 -1.20
N SER A 16 -24.96 2.97 -0.77
CA SER A 16 -25.33 1.67 -1.35
C SER A 16 -26.03 1.85 -2.72
N GLY A 17 -26.09 0.79 -3.53
CA GLY A 17 -26.68 0.82 -4.86
C GLY A 17 -25.66 1.09 -5.97
N HIS A 18 -26.13 1.07 -7.22
CA HIS A 18 -25.32 1.32 -8.41
C HIS A 18 -26.04 2.27 -9.36
N VAL A 19 -25.37 3.36 -9.71
CA VAL A 19 -25.89 4.37 -10.63
C VAL A 19 -25.45 3.99 -12.04
N ASN A 20 -26.39 3.53 -12.86
CA ASN A 20 -26.07 2.93 -14.16
C ASN A 20 -26.88 3.57 -15.29
N LYS A 21 -26.18 4.25 -16.20
CA LYS A 21 -26.78 4.91 -17.37
C LYS A 21 -27.49 3.97 -18.36
N ASN A 22 -27.27 2.66 -18.22
CA ASN A 22 -27.92 1.66 -19.08
C ASN A 22 -29.24 1.16 -18.48
N THR A 23 -29.50 1.37 -17.20
CA THR A 23 -30.72 0.88 -16.53
C THR A 23 -31.60 1.98 -15.96
N TRP A 24 -31.01 3.08 -15.49
CA TRP A 24 -31.76 4.21 -14.94
C TRP A 24 -32.40 5.04 -16.06
N GLY A 25 -33.63 5.55 -15.84
CA GLY A 25 -34.31 6.41 -16.80
C GLY A 25 -34.64 5.72 -18.12
N LYS A 26 -34.95 4.41 -18.07
CA LYS A 26 -35.30 3.59 -19.25
C LYS A 26 -36.77 3.15 -19.30
N GLY A 27 -37.53 3.42 -18.25
CA GLY A 27 -38.97 3.10 -18.20
C GLY A 27 -39.85 4.19 -18.79
N HIS A 28 -41.16 3.95 -18.73
CA HIS A 28 -42.17 4.91 -19.18
C HIS A 28 -42.10 6.23 -18.40
N GLY A 29 -42.22 7.36 -19.09
CA GLY A 29 -42.15 8.69 -18.48
C GLY A 29 -40.72 9.17 -18.17
N ALA A 30 -39.69 8.52 -18.72
CA ALA A 30 -38.31 8.97 -18.58
C ALA A 30 -38.09 10.38 -19.15
N TYR A 31 -37.31 11.19 -18.44
CA TYR A 31 -36.79 12.44 -18.99
C TYR A 31 -35.66 12.19 -19.98
N ALA A 32 -35.51 13.10 -20.94
CA ALA A 32 -34.54 12.98 -22.02
C ALA A 32 -33.09 12.93 -21.52
N LYS A 33 -32.74 13.75 -20.54
CA LYS A 33 -31.44 13.69 -19.85
C LYS A 33 -31.49 12.59 -18.79
N ILE A 34 -30.53 11.68 -18.84
CA ILE A 34 -30.58 10.48 -18.01
C ILE A 34 -30.47 10.78 -16.52
N GLU A 35 -29.60 11.72 -16.16
CA GLU A 35 -29.40 12.17 -14.78
C GLU A 35 -30.66 12.80 -14.18
N ASP A 36 -31.53 13.43 -14.98
CA ASP A 36 -32.76 14.05 -14.49
C ASP A 36 -33.83 13.00 -14.09
N ASN A 37 -33.60 11.73 -14.40
CA ASN A 37 -34.40 10.61 -13.90
C ASN A 37 -34.01 10.20 -12.47
N ILE A 38 -32.90 10.70 -11.92
CA ILE A 38 -32.58 10.57 -10.50
C ILE A 38 -33.42 11.60 -9.75
N HIS A 39 -34.20 11.16 -8.76
CA HIS A 39 -34.95 12.06 -7.88
C HIS A 39 -34.66 11.76 -6.42
N ARG A 40 -34.73 12.82 -5.60
CA ARG A 40 -34.63 12.74 -4.14
C ARG A 40 -35.90 12.11 -3.58
N VAL A 41 -35.73 11.07 -2.77
CA VAL A 41 -36.79 10.52 -1.90
C VAL A 41 -36.71 11.22 -0.54
N ASN A 42 -35.50 11.33 0.00
CA ASN A 42 -35.17 12.13 1.18
C ASN A 42 -33.67 12.48 1.15
N ASP A 43 -33.17 13.12 2.20
CA ASP A 43 -31.80 13.64 2.36
C ASP A 43 -30.70 12.59 2.19
N HIS A 44 -31.03 11.30 2.31
CA HIS A 44 -30.10 10.19 2.26
C HIS A 44 -30.49 9.13 1.22
N VAL A 45 -31.56 9.33 0.46
CA VAL A 45 -32.06 8.35 -0.50
C VAL A 45 -32.41 9.02 -1.82
N VAL A 46 -31.81 8.52 -2.90
CA VAL A 46 -32.19 8.85 -4.27
C VAL A 46 -32.70 7.62 -4.98
N ARG A 47 -33.55 7.82 -5.99
CA ARG A 47 -34.22 6.74 -6.71
C ARG A 47 -34.40 7.08 -8.18
N ASP A 48 -34.42 6.07 -9.03
CA ASP A 48 -34.84 6.21 -10.42
C ASP A 48 -36.34 6.48 -10.47
N ARG A 49 -36.72 7.56 -11.14
CA ARG A 49 -38.12 7.94 -11.40
C ARG A 49 -38.88 6.85 -12.13
N THR A 50 -38.21 6.13 -13.04
CA THR A 50 -38.86 5.16 -13.93
C THR A 50 -38.91 3.74 -13.36
N ASN A 51 -38.11 3.45 -12.33
CA ASN A 51 -38.08 2.15 -11.67
C ASN A 51 -37.63 2.27 -10.21
N ALA A 52 -38.59 2.20 -9.28
CA ALA A 52 -38.31 2.36 -7.86
C ALA A 52 -37.36 1.30 -7.25
N LYS A 53 -37.09 0.18 -7.95
CA LYS A 53 -36.10 -0.83 -7.53
C LYS A 53 -34.67 -0.34 -7.67
N HIS A 54 -34.43 0.69 -8.49
CA HIS A 54 -33.13 1.34 -8.61
C HIS A 54 -33.06 2.50 -7.62
N GLU A 55 -32.41 2.28 -6.49
CA GLU A 55 -32.18 3.31 -5.48
C GLU A 55 -30.74 3.31 -5.00
N CYS A 56 -30.31 4.45 -4.47
CA CYS A 56 -29.03 4.60 -3.79
C CYS A 56 -29.27 5.26 -2.43
N LYS A 57 -28.63 4.72 -1.39
CA LYS A 57 -28.81 5.17 -0.01
C LYS A 57 -27.46 5.57 0.60
N LEU A 58 -27.31 6.82 1.02
CA LEU A 58 -26.13 7.30 1.71
C LEU A 58 -25.89 6.46 2.98
N PHE A 59 -24.65 6.04 3.22
CA PHE A 59 -24.36 5.31 4.45
C PHE A 59 -24.51 6.22 5.68
N PRO A 60 -24.98 5.70 6.83
CA PRO A 60 -25.39 6.53 7.97
C PRO A 60 -24.28 7.44 8.53
N ASP A 61 -23.03 7.01 8.49
CA ASP A 61 -21.90 7.76 9.05
C ASP A 61 -21.32 8.82 8.10
N ILE A 62 -21.72 8.85 6.83
CA ILE A 62 -21.12 9.78 5.85
C ILE A 62 -21.30 11.26 6.23
N PRO A 63 -22.47 11.72 6.70
CA PRO A 63 -22.60 13.11 7.18
C PRO A 63 -21.59 13.45 8.28
N ARG A 64 -21.36 12.52 9.23
CA ARG A 64 -20.37 12.69 10.31
C ARG A 64 -18.95 12.72 9.77
N ILE A 65 -18.62 11.81 8.85
CA ILE A 65 -17.29 11.71 8.21
C ILE A 65 -16.96 12.98 7.42
N VAL A 66 -17.88 13.47 6.60
CA VAL A 66 -17.70 14.71 5.83
C VAL A 66 -17.48 15.90 6.76
N SER A 67 -18.26 16.00 7.84
CA SER A 67 -18.08 17.06 8.85
C SER A 67 -16.68 16.99 9.49
N ASP A 68 -16.18 15.79 9.81
CA ASP A 68 -14.85 15.61 10.40
C ASP A 68 -13.72 15.99 9.41
N ILE A 69 -13.83 15.60 8.14
CA ILE A 69 -12.89 15.98 7.08
C ILE A 69 -12.77 17.51 7.00
N LEU A 70 -13.90 18.21 6.90
CA LEU A 70 -13.93 19.66 6.74
C LEU A 70 -13.48 20.41 8.01
N LYS A 71 -13.90 19.96 9.19
CA LYS A 71 -13.47 20.56 10.48
C LYS A 71 -11.97 20.47 10.70
N ASN A 72 -11.32 19.45 10.14
CA ASN A 72 -9.86 19.30 10.20
C ASN A 72 -9.13 19.97 9.01
N GLY A 73 -9.85 20.74 8.18
CA GLY A 73 -9.27 21.51 7.08
C GLY A 73 -8.82 20.68 5.87
N ALA A 74 -9.21 19.41 5.79
CA ALA A 74 -8.88 18.56 4.66
C ALA A 74 -9.80 18.81 3.46
N LYS A 75 -9.24 18.63 2.27
CA LYS A 75 -9.99 18.67 1.02
C LYS A 75 -10.72 17.35 0.82
N LEU A 76 -12.04 17.42 0.62
CA LEU A 76 -12.84 16.26 0.26
C LEU A 76 -12.67 15.98 -1.25
N ALA A 77 -12.24 14.79 -1.60
CA ALA A 77 -12.21 14.33 -2.98
C ALA A 77 -13.25 13.23 -3.22
N ILE A 78 -13.93 13.30 -4.36
CA ILE A 78 -14.71 12.21 -4.91
C ILE A 78 -13.90 11.58 -6.02
N VAL A 79 -13.69 10.27 -5.91
CA VAL A 79 -13.05 9.49 -6.97
C VAL A 79 -13.99 8.38 -7.40
N SER A 80 -14.38 8.30 -8.68
CA SER A 80 -15.26 7.23 -9.16
C SER A 80 -14.87 6.71 -10.54
N ARG A 81 -14.97 5.39 -10.72
CA ARG A 81 -14.82 4.74 -12.02
C ARG A 81 -16.13 4.67 -12.81
N ASN A 82 -17.17 5.33 -12.33
CA ASN A 82 -18.45 5.35 -13.03
C ASN A 82 -18.29 6.00 -14.41
N THR A 83 -19.02 5.48 -15.40
CA THR A 83 -18.97 5.94 -16.79
C THR A 83 -19.89 7.14 -17.07
N SER A 84 -20.56 7.67 -16.05
CA SER A 84 -21.48 8.80 -16.13
C SER A 84 -21.25 9.77 -14.96
N LYS A 85 -20.38 10.76 -15.20
CA LYS A 85 -20.14 11.84 -14.23
C LYS A 85 -21.42 12.58 -13.85
N ALA A 86 -22.21 12.99 -14.84
CA ALA A 86 -23.45 13.73 -14.61
C ALA A 86 -24.43 13.01 -13.67
N MET A 87 -24.53 11.68 -13.77
CA MET A 87 -25.39 10.91 -12.87
C MET A 87 -24.83 10.82 -11.45
N ILE A 88 -23.53 10.62 -11.28
CA ILE A 88 -22.89 10.65 -9.95
C ILE A 88 -23.05 12.03 -9.31
N ASP A 89 -22.77 13.10 -10.05
CA ASP A 89 -22.93 14.48 -9.57
C ASP A 89 -24.38 14.74 -9.14
N ARG A 90 -25.36 14.26 -9.92
CA ARG A 90 -26.77 14.39 -9.58
C ARG A 90 -27.15 13.60 -8.33
N THR A 91 -26.61 12.40 -8.15
CA THR A 91 -26.80 11.63 -6.91
C THR A 91 -26.23 12.39 -5.71
N LEU A 92 -25.00 12.90 -5.81
CA LEU A 92 -24.35 13.68 -4.75
C LEU A 92 -25.03 15.04 -4.47
N TYR A 93 -25.66 15.63 -5.48
CA TYR A 93 -26.45 16.85 -5.36
C TYR A 93 -27.66 16.67 -4.44
N TYR A 94 -28.31 15.51 -4.45
CA TYR A 94 -29.49 15.27 -3.62
C TYR A 94 -29.18 14.81 -2.20
N PHE A 95 -27.98 14.30 -1.95
CA PHE A 95 -27.55 13.96 -0.60
C PHE A 95 -27.21 15.21 0.19
N MET A 96 -27.85 15.35 1.35
CA MET A 96 -27.62 16.46 2.28
C MET A 96 -26.71 16.01 3.41
N VAL A 97 -25.74 16.85 3.74
CA VAL A 97 -24.78 16.67 4.84
C VAL A 97 -24.53 17.99 5.54
N LYS A 98 -23.92 17.96 6.73
CA LYS A 98 -23.53 19.17 7.46
C LYS A 98 -22.14 19.63 7.03
N ASP A 99 -21.99 20.93 6.77
CA ASP A 99 -20.67 21.55 6.61
C ASP A 99 -19.94 21.72 7.95
N GLN A 100 -18.76 22.35 7.92
CA GLN A 100 -17.95 22.64 9.10
C GLN A 100 -18.64 23.56 10.13
N HIS A 101 -19.64 24.34 9.71
CA HIS A 101 -20.42 25.26 10.54
C HIS A 101 -21.76 24.66 11.01
N GLY A 102 -22.07 23.42 10.59
CA GLY A 102 -23.33 22.75 10.94
C GLY A 102 -24.51 23.11 10.04
N ASN A 103 -24.28 23.77 8.91
CA ASN A 103 -25.34 24.09 7.95
C ASN A 103 -25.58 22.91 7.00
N ASP A 104 -26.82 22.69 6.59
CA ASP A 104 -27.15 21.70 5.57
C ASP A 104 -26.64 22.16 4.20
N ARG A 105 -25.86 21.29 3.56
CA ARG A 105 -25.29 21.51 2.24
C ARG A 105 -25.43 20.25 1.40
N ARG A 106 -25.49 20.42 0.09
CA ARG A 106 -25.41 19.28 -0.82
C ARG A 106 -24.00 18.73 -0.76
N LEU A 107 -23.86 17.41 -0.72
CA LEU A 107 -22.54 16.78 -0.62
C LEU A 107 -21.59 17.25 -1.74
N ILE A 108 -22.09 17.38 -2.97
CA ILE A 108 -21.30 17.84 -4.12
C ILE A 108 -20.71 19.24 -3.95
N GLU A 109 -21.38 20.14 -3.21
CA GLU A 109 -20.92 21.52 -3.00
C GLU A 109 -19.72 21.60 -2.04
N LEU A 110 -19.41 20.51 -1.32
CA LEU A 110 -18.31 20.40 -0.38
C LEU A 110 -17.09 19.69 -0.99
N VAL A 111 -17.21 19.19 -2.22
CA VAL A 111 -16.16 18.44 -2.91
C VAL A 111 -15.15 19.41 -3.52
N SER A 112 -13.88 19.25 -3.17
CA SER A 112 -12.77 20.02 -3.74
C SER A 112 -12.20 19.41 -5.01
N TYR A 113 -12.22 18.08 -5.13
CA TYR A 113 -11.74 17.34 -6.30
C TYR A 113 -12.77 16.31 -6.73
N ASP A 114 -13.18 16.33 -7.99
CA ASP A 114 -14.30 15.55 -8.50
C ASP A 114 -13.88 14.72 -9.72
N GLU A 115 -13.15 13.64 -9.43
CA GLU A 115 -12.55 12.76 -10.43
C GLU A 115 -13.49 11.58 -10.73
N VAL A 116 -14.44 11.76 -11.65
CA VAL A 116 -15.41 10.71 -12.03
C VAL A 116 -15.25 10.33 -13.50
N TYR A 117 -14.55 9.22 -13.75
CA TYR A 117 -14.36 8.65 -15.09
C TYR A 117 -13.77 7.22 -15.01
N ASP A 118 -14.05 6.38 -16.00
CA ASP A 118 -13.58 4.98 -16.00
C ASP A 118 -12.09 4.86 -16.37
N LYS A 119 -11.25 5.10 -15.37
CA LYS A 119 -9.79 4.85 -15.40
C LYS A 119 -9.34 4.24 -14.07
N HIS A 120 -8.12 3.71 -14.02
CA HIS A 120 -7.54 3.31 -12.74
C HIS A 120 -7.47 4.50 -11.77
N LYS A 121 -7.63 4.24 -10.47
CA LYS A 121 -7.55 5.27 -9.43
C LYS A 121 -6.19 5.98 -9.40
N THR A 122 -5.13 5.32 -9.86
CA THR A 122 -3.83 5.98 -10.03
C THR A 122 -3.88 7.18 -10.99
N VAL A 123 -4.76 7.18 -12.00
CA VAL A 123 -4.96 8.33 -12.89
C VAL A 123 -5.64 9.48 -12.15
N HIS A 124 -6.65 9.16 -11.33
CA HIS A 124 -7.39 10.13 -10.53
C HIS A 124 -6.47 10.85 -9.55
N PHE A 125 -5.64 10.08 -8.83
CA PHE A 125 -4.70 10.65 -7.88
C PHE A 125 -3.58 11.46 -8.54
N LYS A 126 -3.16 11.10 -9.77
CA LYS A 126 -2.25 11.95 -10.55
C LYS A 126 -2.88 13.29 -10.93
N ALA A 127 -4.17 13.32 -11.26
CA ALA A 127 -4.89 14.57 -11.51
C ALA A 127 -4.97 15.43 -10.24
N ILE A 128 -5.37 14.84 -9.11
CA ILE A 128 -5.40 15.53 -7.80
C ILE A 128 -4.04 16.11 -7.43
N HIS A 129 -2.97 15.33 -7.58
CA HIS A 129 -1.60 15.79 -7.39
C HIS A 129 -1.27 16.97 -8.32
N GLY A 130 -1.67 16.89 -9.59
CA GLY A 130 -1.42 17.92 -10.60
C GLY A 130 -2.10 19.27 -10.34
N TYR A 131 -3.24 19.32 -9.63
CA TYR A 131 -3.95 20.57 -9.39
C TYR A 131 -3.24 21.52 -8.42
N HIS A 132 -2.69 20.98 -7.33
CA HIS A 132 -2.08 21.80 -6.26
C HIS A 132 -0.78 21.22 -5.70
N ASN A 133 -0.13 20.29 -6.41
CA ASN A 133 1.06 19.56 -5.95
C ASN A 133 0.83 18.85 -4.60
N GLU A 134 -0.38 18.33 -4.40
CA GLU A 134 -0.74 17.59 -3.19
C GLU A 134 0.12 16.34 -3.09
N GLN A 135 0.82 16.15 -1.96
CA GLN A 135 1.72 15.01 -1.79
C GLN A 135 0.93 13.73 -1.57
N TYR A 136 1.24 12.65 -2.29
CA TYR A 136 0.52 11.39 -2.15
C TYR A 136 0.54 10.84 -0.71
N ALA A 137 1.67 11.02 -0.01
CA ALA A 137 1.80 10.61 1.38
C ALA A 137 0.85 11.36 2.32
N ASP A 138 0.28 12.51 1.92
CA ASP A 138 -0.72 13.30 2.65
C ASP A 138 -2.16 12.97 2.27
N MET A 139 -2.37 11.93 1.46
CA MET A 139 -3.70 11.54 0.98
C MET A 139 -4.15 10.21 1.57
N VAL A 140 -5.47 10.07 1.74
CA VAL A 140 -6.13 8.81 2.11
C VAL A 140 -7.24 8.50 1.11
N LEU A 141 -7.31 7.25 0.65
CA LEU A 141 -8.38 6.71 -0.18
C LEU A 141 -9.22 5.69 0.59
N TYR A 142 -10.55 5.90 0.61
CA TYR A 142 -11.52 4.91 1.04
C TYR A 142 -12.25 4.33 -0.18
N ASP A 143 -12.18 3.01 -0.38
CA ASP A 143 -12.83 2.34 -1.52
C ASP A 143 -13.23 0.90 -1.17
N ARG A 144 -14.28 0.39 -1.81
CA ARG A 144 -14.65 -1.04 -1.79
C ARG A 144 -13.98 -1.83 -2.91
N MET A 145 -13.39 -1.18 -3.90
CA MET A 145 -12.72 -1.87 -4.99
C MET A 145 -11.35 -2.31 -4.51
N LYS A 146 -11.17 -3.62 -4.32
CA LYS A 146 -9.88 -4.19 -3.89
C LYS A 146 -8.73 -3.74 -4.79
N ARG A 147 -8.96 -3.68 -6.11
CA ARG A 147 -7.98 -3.19 -7.12
C ARG A 147 -7.46 -1.77 -6.82
N SER A 148 -8.13 -0.99 -5.98
CA SER A 148 -7.66 0.32 -5.53
C SER A 148 -6.46 0.25 -4.57
N THR A 149 -6.07 -0.93 -4.04
CA THR A 149 -4.78 -1.10 -3.32
C THR A 149 -3.60 -0.62 -4.15
N ARG A 150 -3.70 -0.72 -5.48
CA ARG A 150 -2.73 -0.22 -6.44
C ARG A 150 -2.33 1.24 -6.21
N VAL A 151 -3.21 2.09 -5.70
CA VAL A 151 -2.87 3.50 -5.43
C VAL A 151 -1.83 3.60 -4.31
N GLU A 152 -1.97 2.80 -3.26
CA GLU A 152 -0.98 2.73 -2.16
C GLU A 152 0.36 2.23 -2.68
N MET A 153 0.34 1.16 -3.48
CA MET A 153 1.55 0.56 -4.02
C MET A 153 2.30 1.49 -4.97
N MET A 154 1.59 2.12 -5.91
CA MET A 154 2.20 2.85 -7.01
C MET A 154 2.45 4.32 -6.65
N LEU A 155 1.59 4.92 -5.84
CA LEU A 155 1.59 6.36 -5.55
C LEU A 155 1.88 6.69 -4.08
N GLY A 156 1.70 5.77 -3.14
CA GLY A 156 1.99 6.02 -1.72
C GLY A 156 0.84 6.67 -0.96
N VAL A 157 -0.34 6.73 -1.57
CA VAL A 157 -1.58 7.14 -0.91
C VAL A 157 -1.98 6.07 0.09
N THR A 158 -2.35 6.43 1.32
CA THR A 158 -2.87 5.43 2.26
C THR A 158 -4.21 4.90 1.77
N PHE A 159 -4.34 3.58 1.61
CA PHE A 159 -5.56 2.94 1.16
C PHE A 159 -6.28 2.22 2.29
N GLN A 160 -7.58 2.49 2.43
CA GLN A 160 -8.47 1.82 3.36
C GLN A 160 -9.60 1.09 2.61
N TYR A 161 -9.59 -0.23 2.71
CA TYR A 161 -10.61 -1.08 2.13
C TYR A 161 -11.92 -1.03 2.95
N CYS A 162 -13.04 -0.85 2.25
CA CYS A 162 -14.37 -0.64 2.82
C CYS A 162 -15.37 -1.72 2.31
N PRO A 163 -15.25 -3.00 2.75
CA PRO A 163 -16.03 -4.11 2.18
C PRO A 163 -17.54 -3.97 2.35
N GLN A 164 -17.98 -3.29 3.41
CA GLN A 164 -19.39 -3.14 3.80
C GLN A 164 -19.87 -1.68 3.65
N GLY A 165 -19.18 -0.89 2.82
CA GLY A 165 -19.32 0.56 2.83
C GLY A 165 -18.46 1.23 3.90
N LEU A 166 -18.34 2.53 3.80
CA LEU A 166 -17.59 3.35 4.74
C LEU A 166 -18.47 3.67 5.95
N ASN A 167 -17.97 3.31 7.13
CA ASN A 167 -18.55 3.67 8.42
C ASN A 167 -17.50 4.39 9.27
N TRP A 168 -17.89 4.89 10.44
CA TRP A 168 -17.02 5.67 11.31
C TRP A 168 -15.78 4.89 11.77
N SER A 169 -15.93 3.59 12.06
CA SER A 169 -14.82 2.74 12.51
C SER A 169 -13.77 2.55 11.41
N VAL A 170 -14.21 2.19 10.20
CA VAL A 170 -13.33 2.02 9.03
C VAL A 170 -12.66 3.34 8.67
N TYR A 171 -13.39 4.45 8.76
CA TYR A 171 -12.85 5.78 8.57
C TYR A 171 -11.70 6.08 9.54
N GLN A 172 -11.93 5.88 10.85
CA GLN A 172 -10.91 6.10 11.87
C GLN A 172 -9.70 5.18 11.71
N GLU A 173 -9.88 3.93 11.29
CA GLU A 173 -8.75 3.02 11.02
C GLU A 173 -7.90 3.49 9.82
N GLY A 174 -8.54 4.04 8.78
CA GLY A 174 -7.83 4.65 7.65
C GLY A 174 -6.97 5.84 8.10
N LEU A 175 -7.53 6.71 8.96
CA LEU A 175 -6.78 7.84 9.54
C LEU A 175 -5.66 7.37 10.47
N ALA A 176 -5.90 6.32 11.26
CA ALA A 176 -4.89 5.75 12.15
C ALA A 176 -3.73 5.16 11.34
N THR A 177 -4.03 4.41 10.27
CA THR A 177 -3.03 3.89 9.33
C THR A 177 -2.20 5.02 8.73
N TRP A 178 -2.85 6.07 8.24
CA TRP A 178 -2.17 7.24 7.68
C TRP A 178 -1.25 7.92 8.70
N ARG A 179 -1.72 8.15 9.94
CA ARG A 179 -0.89 8.73 11.02
C ARG A 179 0.32 7.87 11.34
N ARG A 180 0.17 6.54 11.39
CA ARG A 180 1.29 5.62 11.60
C ARG A 180 2.30 5.70 10.45
N THR A 181 1.84 5.77 9.19
CA THR A 181 2.71 5.99 8.04
C THR A 181 3.44 7.33 8.10
N LYS A 182 2.75 8.41 8.46
CA LYS A 182 3.38 9.74 8.65
C LYS A 182 4.44 9.75 9.73
N ASN A 183 4.22 9.02 10.83
CA ASN A 183 5.21 8.95 11.91
C ASN A 183 6.52 8.29 11.48
N LEU A 184 6.51 7.45 10.42
CA LEU A 184 7.73 6.88 9.85
C LEU A 184 8.58 7.88 9.06
N HIS A 185 8.03 9.03 8.68
CA HIS A 185 8.72 9.98 7.84
C HIS A 185 10.01 10.47 8.49
N SER A 186 11.13 10.16 7.84
CA SER A 186 12.46 10.69 8.08
C SER A 186 12.83 11.57 6.87
N PRO A 187 13.19 12.85 7.05
CA PRO A 187 13.49 13.74 5.93
C PRO A 187 14.54 13.17 4.97
N TRP A 188 14.37 13.45 3.68
CA TRP A 188 15.34 13.07 2.66
C TRP A 188 16.44 14.15 2.56
N HIS A 189 17.68 13.76 2.82
CA HIS A 189 18.87 14.63 2.75
C HIS A 189 19.84 14.20 1.65
N GLY A 190 19.35 13.47 0.64
CA GLY A 190 20.17 12.94 -0.44
C GLY A 190 20.82 11.60 -0.10
N ARG A 191 21.83 11.23 -0.90
CA ARG A 191 22.42 9.87 -0.89
C ARG A 191 23.53 9.68 0.15
N GLN A 192 24.10 10.76 0.68
CA GLN A 192 25.25 10.69 1.56
C GLN A 192 24.84 10.11 2.92
N LEU A 193 25.36 8.93 3.28
CA LEU A 193 25.02 8.27 4.54
C LEU A 193 25.37 9.11 5.77
N THR A 194 26.38 9.98 5.68
CA THR A 194 26.76 10.91 6.75
C THR A 194 25.68 11.95 7.07
N ALA A 195 24.76 12.22 6.15
CA ALA A 195 23.60 13.09 6.40
C ALA A 195 22.54 12.45 7.32
N TYR A 196 22.68 11.15 7.63
CA TYR A 196 21.77 10.39 8.47
C TYR A 196 22.53 9.87 9.71
N PRO A 197 22.66 10.68 10.78
CA PRO A 197 23.46 10.31 11.95
C PRO A 197 22.88 9.13 12.71
N LYS A 198 21.55 8.95 12.66
CA LYS A 198 20.83 7.83 13.28
C LYS A 198 20.64 6.64 12.35
N ARG A 199 21.30 6.61 11.19
CA ARG A 199 21.08 5.55 10.22
C ARG A 199 21.36 4.18 10.81
N LYS A 200 20.63 3.18 10.35
CA LYS A 200 20.78 1.79 10.78
C LYS A 200 20.87 0.90 9.56
N LEU A 201 21.95 0.12 9.45
CA LEU A 201 22.04 -0.91 8.41
C LEU A 201 20.97 -1.96 8.70
N ILE A 202 20.09 -2.20 7.73
CA ILE A 202 19.01 -3.17 7.85
C ILE A 202 19.16 -4.34 6.89
N GLY A 203 20.11 -4.33 5.96
CA GLY A 203 20.44 -5.47 5.12
C GLY A 203 21.01 -5.07 3.76
N TYR A 204 20.87 -5.98 2.80
CA TYR A 204 21.42 -5.87 1.44
C TYR A 204 20.37 -6.26 0.42
N SER A 205 20.43 -5.68 -0.78
CA SER A 205 19.55 -6.05 -1.89
C SER A 205 20.28 -5.96 -3.22
N GLY A 206 20.13 -7.00 -4.06
CA GLY A 206 20.54 -6.96 -5.46
C GLY A 206 19.38 -6.42 -6.29
N MET A 207 19.60 -5.32 -7.02
CA MET A 207 18.54 -4.61 -7.76
C MET A 207 19.04 -4.17 -9.13
N ASP A 208 18.10 -3.97 -10.06
CA ASP A 208 18.36 -3.28 -11.32
C ASP A 208 18.64 -1.79 -11.11
N LEU A 209 19.31 -1.18 -12.09
CA LEU A 209 19.71 0.22 -12.01
C LEU A 209 18.52 1.20 -11.93
N ASP A 210 17.41 0.92 -12.64
CA ASP A 210 16.24 1.80 -12.64
C ASP A 210 15.60 1.85 -11.24
N THR A 211 15.49 0.70 -10.57
CA THR A 211 15.03 0.62 -9.18
C THR A 211 15.95 1.40 -8.24
N ILE A 212 17.26 1.27 -8.40
CA ILE A 212 18.24 2.01 -7.58
C ILE A 212 18.08 3.52 -7.76
N GLU A 213 17.95 3.99 -9.01
CA GLU A 213 17.79 5.41 -9.31
C GLU A 213 16.50 6.01 -8.75
N LEU A 214 15.41 5.23 -8.70
CA LEU A 214 14.17 5.65 -8.04
C LEU A 214 14.37 5.85 -6.53
N LEU A 215 15.05 4.90 -5.87
CA LEU A 215 15.33 4.97 -4.43
C LEU A 215 16.32 6.09 -4.08
N GLU A 216 17.31 6.35 -4.94
CA GLU A 216 18.28 7.43 -4.79
C GLU A 216 17.68 8.84 -4.97
N LYS A 217 16.45 8.93 -5.47
CA LYS A 217 15.66 10.17 -5.51
C LYS A 217 14.75 10.32 -4.27
N GLY A 218 14.89 9.45 -3.28
CA GLY A 218 14.01 9.37 -2.12
C GLY A 218 12.64 8.75 -2.42
N GLY A 219 12.50 8.12 -3.59
CA GLY A 219 11.27 7.48 -4.02
C GLY A 219 11.13 6.04 -3.52
N ARG A 220 10.47 5.22 -4.34
CA ARG A 220 10.24 3.80 -4.09
C ARG A 220 10.33 3.02 -5.39
N ARG A 221 10.42 1.70 -5.26
CA ARG A 221 10.23 0.77 -6.38
C ARG A 221 8.80 0.87 -6.93
N HIS A 222 8.69 0.95 -8.25
CA HIS A 222 7.42 0.88 -8.98
C HIS A 222 7.32 -0.34 -9.91
N ASP A 223 8.44 -1.04 -10.12
CA ASP A 223 8.48 -2.19 -11.01
C ASP A 223 7.71 -3.39 -10.43
N ARG A 224 6.93 -4.02 -11.30
CA ARG A 224 6.12 -5.22 -11.02
C ARG A 224 6.77 -6.50 -11.54
N LYS A 225 7.84 -6.42 -12.32
CA LYS A 225 8.50 -7.58 -12.94
C LYS A 225 9.29 -8.40 -11.92
N GLU A 226 10.05 -7.76 -11.03
CA GLU A 226 10.69 -8.44 -9.90
C GLU A 226 9.93 -8.19 -8.60
N ALA A 227 8.72 -8.73 -8.54
CA ALA A 227 7.96 -8.65 -7.31
C ALA A 227 8.52 -9.63 -6.28
N ALA A 228 8.62 -9.18 -5.03
CA ALA A 228 8.90 -10.08 -3.92
C ALA A 228 7.77 -11.09 -3.79
N ARG A 229 8.07 -12.24 -3.20
CA ARG A 229 7.08 -13.30 -2.89
C ARG A 229 5.89 -12.75 -2.08
N TRP A 230 6.13 -11.68 -1.33
CA TRP A 230 5.17 -11.01 -0.46
C TRP A 230 4.61 -9.69 -1.04
N GLY A 231 4.76 -9.42 -2.34
CA GLY A 231 4.11 -8.29 -3.04
C GLY A 231 5.05 -7.42 -3.87
N TYR A 232 4.54 -6.31 -4.42
CA TYR A 232 5.39 -5.29 -5.07
C TYR A 232 6.09 -4.46 -3.99
N ALA A 233 7.13 -5.04 -3.44
CA ALA A 233 7.93 -4.51 -2.34
C ALA A 233 9.41 -4.78 -2.62
N MET A 234 10.29 -4.07 -1.90
CA MET A 234 11.73 -4.28 -2.01
C MET A 234 12.13 -5.48 -1.16
N TYR A 235 12.77 -6.45 -1.80
CA TYR A 235 13.45 -7.56 -1.15
C TYR A 235 14.73 -7.07 -0.48
N VAL A 236 14.98 -7.50 0.75
CA VAL A 236 16.23 -7.25 1.49
C VAL A 236 16.63 -8.53 2.21
N THR A 237 17.91 -8.87 2.21
CA THR A 237 18.46 -9.99 2.96
C THR A 237 19.51 -9.52 3.95
N ASP A 238 19.74 -10.30 4.99
CA ASP A 238 20.76 -10.01 5.98
C ASP A 238 22.15 -10.50 5.57
N ASP A 239 22.28 -11.25 4.47
CA ASP A 239 23.54 -11.82 3.98
C ASP A 239 23.91 -11.27 2.59
N PRO A 240 25.06 -10.59 2.43
CA PRO A 240 25.45 -9.99 1.16
C PRO A 240 25.67 -11.02 0.04
N ARG A 241 25.94 -12.29 0.38
CA ARG A 241 26.06 -13.38 -0.62
C ARG A 241 24.71 -13.67 -1.26
N VAL A 242 23.64 -13.65 -0.47
CA VAL A 242 22.28 -13.87 -0.96
C VAL A 242 21.85 -12.68 -1.83
N ALA A 243 22.18 -11.45 -1.43
CA ALA A 243 21.92 -10.27 -2.26
C ALA A 243 22.65 -10.34 -3.60
N LYS A 244 23.91 -10.77 -3.60
CA LYS A 244 24.67 -11.02 -4.84
C LYS A 244 24.00 -12.08 -5.72
N TYR A 245 23.58 -13.20 -5.13
CA TYR A 245 22.88 -14.26 -5.88
C TYR A 245 21.65 -13.70 -6.60
N PHE A 246 20.81 -12.92 -5.92
CA PHE A 246 19.63 -12.32 -6.55
C PHE A 246 19.99 -11.27 -7.60
N SER A 247 21.05 -10.47 -7.37
CA SER A 247 21.59 -9.56 -8.38
C SER A 247 21.97 -10.29 -9.68
N ASP A 248 22.59 -11.47 -9.58
CA ASP A 248 22.98 -12.28 -10.73
C ASP A 248 21.76 -12.99 -11.35
N TRP A 249 20.82 -13.46 -10.52
CA TRP A 249 19.60 -14.16 -10.95
C TRP A 249 18.67 -13.26 -11.78
N ILE A 250 18.60 -11.97 -11.46
CA ILE A 250 17.87 -10.96 -12.24
C ILE A 250 18.36 -10.91 -13.70
N LYS A 251 19.68 -11.01 -13.92
CA LYS A 251 20.28 -11.02 -15.27
C LYS A 251 19.92 -12.28 -16.05
N VAL A 252 19.65 -13.39 -15.36
CA VAL A 252 19.29 -14.65 -16.03
C VAL A 252 17.79 -14.71 -16.33
N THR A 253 16.95 -14.08 -15.50
CA THR A 253 15.49 -14.30 -15.53
C THR A 253 14.69 -13.08 -15.98
N ALA A 254 14.76 -11.96 -15.26
CA ALA A 254 13.81 -10.87 -15.39
C ALA A 254 14.17 -9.86 -16.49
N PHE A 255 15.45 -9.51 -16.61
CA PHE A 255 15.91 -8.42 -17.47
C PHE A 255 16.97 -8.84 -18.51
N GLY A 256 17.41 -10.09 -18.48
CA GLY A 256 18.35 -10.66 -19.44
C GLY A 256 19.82 -10.26 -19.18
N PRO A 257 20.78 -10.88 -19.90
CA PRO A 257 22.21 -10.82 -19.56
C PRO A 257 22.82 -9.41 -19.62
N GLN A 258 22.17 -8.49 -20.34
CA GLN A 258 22.59 -7.09 -20.49
C GLN A 258 22.12 -6.19 -19.34
N ALA A 259 21.30 -6.72 -18.42
CA ALA A 259 20.82 -5.96 -17.29
C ALA A 259 21.97 -5.54 -16.37
N THR A 260 22.02 -4.24 -16.06
CA THR A 260 22.93 -3.71 -15.06
C THR A 260 22.29 -3.85 -13.70
N THR A 261 22.81 -4.75 -12.87
CA THR A 261 22.36 -4.95 -11.49
C THR A 261 23.51 -4.68 -10.53
N ILE A 262 23.17 -4.13 -9.36
CA ILE A 262 24.14 -3.73 -8.34
C ILE A 262 23.60 -4.19 -6.98
N VAL A 263 24.47 -4.70 -6.13
CA VAL A 263 24.14 -4.92 -4.72
C VAL A 263 24.25 -3.61 -3.96
N CYS A 264 23.19 -3.26 -3.25
CA CYS A 264 23.16 -2.09 -2.36
C CYS A 264 23.06 -2.52 -0.91
N GLU A 265 23.74 -1.80 -0.03
CA GLU A 265 23.41 -1.76 1.38
C GLU A 265 22.13 -0.95 1.56
N ILE A 266 21.25 -1.45 2.42
CA ILE A 266 19.96 -0.84 2.71
C ILE A 266 20.00 -0.31 4.13
N TYR A 267 19.78 0.98 4.30
CA TYR A 267 19.74 1.65 5.59
C TYR A 267 18.35 2.21 5.86
N ALA A 268 17.89 2.09 7.11
CA ALA A 268 16.91 3.03 7.62
C ALA A 268 17.62 4.37 7.88
N ARG A 269 17.06 5.48 7.38
CA ARG A 269 17.55 6.86 7.59
C ARG A 269 17.51 7.25 9.07
N ASP A 270 16.54 6.73 9.80
CA ASP A 270 16.38 6.92 11.24
C ASP A 270 16.16 5.57 11.93
N GLY A 271 17.16 5.13 12.68
CA GLY A 271 17.18 3.87 13.38
C GLY A 271 16.19 3.80 14.55
N ASP A 272 15.80 4.94 15.14
CA ASP A 272 14.82 4.96 16.23
C ASP A 272 13.41 4.74 15.67
N LYS A 273 13.10 5.40 14.55
CA LYS A 273 11.85 5.16 13.80
C LYS A 273 11.77 3.73 13.31
N TRP A 274 12.88 3.18 12.82
CA TRP A 274 12.95 1.76 12.49
C TRP A 274 12.61 0.89 13.70
N ASP A 275 13.21 1.10 14.87
CA ASP A 275 12.92 0.24 16.03
C ASP A 275 11.47 0.35 16.51
N GLN A 276 10.85 1.51 16.36
CA GLN A 276 9.46 1.76 16.77
C GLN A 276 8.42 1.25 15.75
N MET A 277 8.78 1.08 14.47
CA MET A 277 7.82 0.65 13.47
C MET A 277 7.39 -0.80 13.65
N ASN A 278 6.20 -1.12 13.17
CA ASN A 278 5.65 -2.46 13.21
C ASN A 278 6.47 -3.42 12.32
N LYS A 279 6.80 -4.59 12.89
CA LYS A 279 7.60 -5.64 12.23
C LYS A 279 7.00 -6.98 12.60
N ILE A 280 6.95 -7.89 11.63
CA ILE A 280 6.42 -9.23 11.86
C ILE A 280 7.23 -10.28 11.14
N TRP A 281 7.44 -11.43 11.77
CA TRP A 281 8.03 -12.59 11.13
C TRP A 281 6.93 -13.56 10.70
N VAL A 282 6.78 -13.78 9.40
CA VAL A 282 5.75 -14.61 8.81
C VAL A 282 6.31 -16.00 8.48
N PRO A 283 5.59 -17.11 8.77
CA PRO A 283 6.08 -18.44 8.47
C PRO A 283 6.11 -18.66 6.95
N ASP A 284 7.19 -19.24 6.39
CA ASP A 284 7.24 -19.47 4.94
C ASP A 284 6.24 -20.52 4.44
N SER A 285 5.75 -21.38 5.34
CA SER A 285 4.68 -22.35 5.08
C SER A 285 3.33 -21.70 4.75
N ARG A 286 3.13 -20.41 5.08
CA ARG A 286 1.93 -19.64 4.74
C ARG A 286 1.92 -19.20 3.29
N HIS A 287 1.91 -20.17 2.37
CA HIS A 287 1.82 -19.94 0.93
C HIS A 287 0.55 -19.17 0.54
N ASP A 288 -0.49 -19.28 1.36
CA ASP A 288 -1.79 -18.65 1.19
C ASP A 288 -1.78 -17.13 1.44
N LEU A 289 -0.67 -16.58 1.98
CA LEU A 289 -0.45 -15.15 2.24
C LEU A 289 0.55 -14.52 1.24
N LYS A 290 1.14 -15.32 0.35
CA LYS A 290 2.07 -14.85 -0.69
C LYS A 290 1.29 -14.06 -1.74
N THR A 291 1.91 -13.04 -2.31
CA THR A 291 1.25 -12.27 -3.37
C THR A 291 1.39 -12.98 -4.70
N HIS A 292 0.27 -13.15 -5.38
CA HIS A 292 0.21 -13.76 -6.71
C HIS A 292 0.49 -12.72 -7.79
N VAL A 293 1.72 -12.20 -7.78
CA VAL A 293 2.20 -11.07 -8.59
C VAL A 293 2.12 -11.31 -10.10
N ASP A 294 2.06 -12.57 -10.51
CA ASP A 294 1.90 -13.09 -11.87
C ASP A 294 0.43 -13.19 -12.32
N LYS A 295 -0.53 -12.92 -11.42
CA LYS A 295 -1.97 -12.97 -11.69
C LYS A 295 -2.55 -11.60 -12.00
N ASP A 296 -3.84 -11.57 -12.31
CA ASP A 296 -4.57 -10.34 -12.58
C ASP A 296 -4.64 -9.43 -11.34
N GLU A 297 -4.94 -8.16 -11.58
CA GLU A 297 -4.97 -7.11 -10.54
C GLU A 297 -5.95 -7.41 -9.38
N ALA A 298 -7.09 -8.09 -9.64
CA ALA A 298 -7.98 -8.48 -8.54
C ALA A 298 -7.32 -9.52 -7.64
N THR A 299 -6.73 -10.56 -8.22
CA THR A 299 -6.07 -11.63 -7.46
C THR A 299 -4.89 -11.10 -6.64
N VAL A 300 -4.11 -10.17 -7.21
CA VAL A 300 -3.06 -9.47 -6.47
C VAL A 300 -3.65 -8.74 -5.27
N ALA A 301 -4.64 -7.87 -5.49
CA ALA A 301 -5.25 -7.10 -4.41
C ALA A 301 -5.90 -7.98 -3.33
N ASP A 302 -6.52 -9.10 -3.73
CA ASP A 302 -7.08 -10.09 -2.81
C ASP A 302 -6.01 -10.67 -1.88
N SER A 303 -4.87 -11.07 -2.44
CA SER A 303 -3.76 -11.62 -1.66
C SER A 303 -3.17 -10.61 -0.67
N GLU A 304 -3.12 -9.33 -1.03
CA GLU A 304 -2.65 -8.25 -0.14
C GLU A 304 -3.60 -8.02 1.02
N LEU A 305 -4.88 -7.85 0.73
CA LEU A 305 -5.89 -7.64 1.77
C LEU A 305 -6.01 -8.84 2.70
N LYS A 306 -5.85 -10.06 2.16
CA LYS A 306 -5.80 -11.28 2.96
C LYS A 306 -4.59 -11.30 3.89
N ARG A 307 -3.40 -10.93 3.38
CA ARG A 307 -2.19 -10.81 4.20
C ARG A 307 -2.36 -9.76 5.29
N ASP A 308 -2.86 -8.57 4.96
CA ASP A 308 -3.07 -7.49 5.94
C ASP A 308 -4.05 -7.91 7.03
N ALA A 309 -5.14 -8.58 6.67
CA ALA A 309 -6.09 -9.12 7.65
C ALA A 309 -5.45 -10.16 8.57
N GLN A 310 -4.62 -11.06 8.03
CA GLN A 310 -3.91 -12.05 8.83
C GLN A 310 -2.85 -11.43 9.74
N VAL A 311 -2.11 -10.43 9.25
CA VAL A 311 -1.09 -9.71 10.05
C VAL A 311 -1.76 -8.93 11.18
N ALA A 312 -2.92 -8.31 10.92
CA ALA A 312 -3.74 -7.69 11.95
C ALA A 312 -4.25 -8.71 12.99
N ALA A 313 -4.63 -9.92 12.57
CA ALA A 313 -5.02 -11.00 13.49
C ALA A 313 -3.87 -11.47 14.39
N TRP A 314 -2.60 -11.23 13.99
CA TRP A 314 -1.43 -11.43 14.83
C TRP A 314 -1.04 -10.20 15.67
N GLY A 315 -1.90 -9.18 15.71
CA GLY A 315 -1.71 -7.97 16.52
C GLY A 315 -0.81 -6.92 15.90
N VAL A 316 -0.51 -7.00 14.60
CA VAL A 316 0.37 -6.05 13.90
C VAL A 316 -0.42 -5.28 12.85
N HIS A 317 -0.29 -3.96 12.86
CA HIS A 317 -1.06 -3.08 11.96
C HIS A 317 -0.18 -2.43 10.91
N ARG A 318 -0.78 -2.01 9.79
CA ARG A 318 -0.07 -1.23 8.75
C ARG A 318 0.33 0.17 9.26
N PRO A 319 1.43 0.73 8.75
CA PRO A 319 2.43 0.09 7.91
C PRO A 319 3.30 -0.88 8.74
N TYR A 320 3.72 -2.00 8.14
CA TYR A 320 4.65 -2.94 8.74
C TYR A 320 5.69 -3.39 7.71
N VAL A 321 6.78 -4.00 8.17
CA VAL A 321 7.67 -4.80 7.31
C VAL A 321 7.59 -6.27 7.70
N LEU A 322 7.85 -7.15 6.73
CA LEU A 322 7.72 -8.59 6.90
C LEU A 322 9.08 -9.25 6.85
N PHE A 323 9.37 -10.09 7.85
CA PHE A 323 10.51 -11.00 7.87
C PHE A 323 10.03 -12.41 7.53
N SER A 324 10.85 -13.19 6.83
CA SER A 324 10.56 -14.60 6.57
C SER A 324 11.85 -15.41 6.47
N ARG A 325 11.72 -16.72 6.73
CA ARG A 325 12.82 -17.68 6.66
C ARG A 325 12.56 -18.66 5.52
N HIS A 326 13.41 -18.65 4.49
CA HIS A 326 13.16 -19.41 3.26
C HIS A 326 14.04 -20.65 3.14
N PRO A 327 13.50 -21.74 2.57
CA PRO A 327 14.28 -22.92 2.25
C PRO A 327 15.38 -22.58 1.24
N ASN A 328 16.43 -23.37 1.28
CA ASN A 328 17.50 -23.30 0.29
C ASN A 328 16.96 -23.41 -1.14
N MET A 329 17.44 -22.54 -2.04
CA MET A 329 17.00 -22.55 -3.45
C MET A 329 17.79 -23.55 -4.33
N LYS A 330 18.78 -24.25 -3.75
CA LYS A 330 19.69 -25.19 -4.42
C LYS A 330 20.34 -24.57 -5.66
N LYS A 331 20.59 -25.35 -6.70
CA LYS A 331 20.98 -24.80 -8.01
C LYS A 331 19.72 -24.48 -8.80
N ARG A 332 19.61 -23.25 -9.30
CA ARG A 332 18.46 -22.78 -10.07
C ARG A 332 18.93 -21.83 -11.17
N ASP A 333 18.41 -22.02 -12.38
CA ASP A 333 18.72 -21.19 -13.56
C ASP A 333 20.24 -21.06 -13.81
N GLY A 334 20.97 -22.16 -13.62
CA GLY A 334 22.44 -22.22 -13.76
C GLY A 334 23.23 -21.67 -12.58
N LEU A 335 22.60 -20.96 -11.63
CA LEU A 335 23.24 -20.34 -10.48
C LEU A 335 23.18 -21.24 -9.23
N GLN A 336 24.29 -21.35 -8.51
CA GLN A 336 24.37 -22.05 -7.24
C GLN A 336 23.98 -21.12 -6.09
N PHE A 337 22.98 -21.49 -5.30
CA PHE A 337 22.61 -20.71 -4.12
C PHE A 337 23.74 -20.76 -3.07
N PRO A 338 24.11 -19.62 -2.45
CA PRO A 338 25.32 -19.51 -1.64
C PRO A 338 25.17 -20.07 -0.22
N ILE A 339 23.94 -20.28 0.23
CA ILE A 339 23.66 -20.93 1.51
C ILE A 339 23.71 -22.45 1.29
N ARG A 340 24.29 -23.19 2.24
CA ARG A 340 24.40 -24.65 2.15
C ARG A 340 23.06 -25.31 2.47
N ASP A 341 22.69 -26.36 1.74
CA ASP A 341 21.53 -27.19 2.07
C ASP A 341 21.84 -28.02 3.34
N PRO A 342 20.89 -28.20 4.29
CA PRO A 342 19.49 -27.77 4.29
C PRO A 342 19.24 -26.40 4.97
N LEU A 343 20.28 -25.57 5.15
CA LEU A 343 20.14 -24.29 5.83
C LEU A 343 19.23 -23.34 5.06
N ARG A 344 18.46 -22.58 5.83
CA ARG A 344 17.52 -21.56 5.36
C ARG A 344 18.16 -20.17 5.39
N PHE A 345 17.56 -19.21 4.70
CA PHE A 345 18.04 -17.82 4.64
C PHE A 345 16.94 -16.85 5.05
N ASN A 346 17.32 -15.64 5.49
CA ASN A 346 16.34 -14.62 5.84
C ASN A 346 16.02 -13.69 4.68
N GLU A 347 14.75 -13.31 4.62
CA GLU A 347 14.21 -12.26 3.77
C GLU A 347 13.50 -11.23 4.64
N LEU A 348 13.63 -9.97 4.26
CA LEU A 348 12.91 -8.81 4.74
C LEU A 348 12.22 -8.16 3.53
N VAL A 349 10.95 -7.85 3.66
CA VAL A 349 10.15 -7.18 2.64
C VAL A 349 9.74 -5.80 3.12
N ILE A 350 10.14 -4.79 2.35
CA ILE A 350 9.87 -3.37 2.64
C ILE A 350 8.90 -2.81 1.59
N TYR A 351 7.69 -2.43 2.01
CA TYR A 351 6.66 -1.88 1.13
C TYR A 351 6.94 -0.43 0.72
N GLY A 352 6.34 0.01 -0.39
CA GLY A 352 6.65 1.28 -1.04
C GLY A 352 6.55 2.52 -0.14
N GLN A 353 5.53 2.62 0.72
CA GLN A 353 5.40 3.72 1.67
C GLN A 353 6.54 3.74 2.71
N THR A 354 7.01 2.58 3.17
CA THR A 354 8.16 2.50 4.07
C THR A 354 9.45 2.90 3.35
N GLN A 355 9.60 2.52 2.09
CA GLN A 355 10.77 2.88 1.26
C GLN A 355 10.95 4.40 1.19
N GLU A 356 9.93 5.11 0.70
CA GLU A 356 10.02 6.56 0.51
C GLU A 356 10.13 7.32 1.85
N ASN A 357 9.52 6.82 2.93
CA ASN A 357 9.50 7.51 4.22
C ASN A 357 10.73 7.24 5.09
N LEU A 358 11.44 6.13 4.90
CA LEU A 358 12.47 5.73 5.86
C LEU A 358 13.76 5.18 5.26
N ILE A 359 13.82 4.82 3.97
CA ILE A 359 14.95 4.07 3.44
C ILE A 359 15.94 4.93 2.65
N VAL A 360 17.22 4.66 2.80
CA VAL A 360 18.28 5.13 1.91
C VAL A 360 19.13 3.94 1.47
N VAL A 361 19.56 3.95 0.20
CA VAL A 361 20.39 2.89 -0.37
C VAL A 361 21.81 3.40 -0.62
N ASN A 362 22.79 2.52 -0.45
CA ASN A 362 24.19 2.78 -0.74
C ASN A 362 24.72 1.70 -1.69
N ARG A 363 25.10 2.10 -2.91
CA ARG A 363 25.64 1.16 -3.92
C ARG A 363 26.97 0.59 -3.43
N MET A 364 27.16 -0.73 -3.58
CA MET A 364 28.44 -1.37 -3.33
C MET A 364 29.19 -1.55 -4.64
N SER A 365 30.47 -1.19 -4.66
CA SER A 365 31.40 -1.70 -5.67
C SER A 365 31.64 -3.21 -5.47
N ASP A 366 32.11 -3.90 -6.51
CA ASP A 366 32.47 -5.31 -6.42
C ASP A 366 33.51 -5.57 -5.32
N ALA A 367 34.47 -4.66 -5.15
CA ALA A 367 35.48 -4.74 -4.09
C ALA A 367 34.84 -4.65 -2.69
N GLN A 368 33.93 -3.70 -2.48
CA GLN A 368 33.20 -3.56 -1.20
C GLN A 368 32.32 -4.78 -0.92
N LEU A 369 31.59 -5.26 -1.93
CA LEU A 369 30.75 -6.45 -1.80
C LEU A 369 31.58 -7.70 -1.46
N ASN A 370 32.67 -7.94 -2.18
CA ASN A 370 33.57 -9.05 -1.92
C ASN A 370 34.19 -8.97 -0.53
N GLN A 371 34.54 -7.75 -0.07
CA GLN A 371 35.04 -7.54 1.27
C GLN A 371 33.98 -7.81 2.34
N ALA A 372 32.73 -7.37 2.14
CA ALA A 372 31.62 -7.66 3.06
C ALA A 372 31.33 -9.17 3.15
N ILE A 373 31.38 -9.88 2.02
CA ILE A 373 31.25 -11.35 1.95
C ILE A 373 32.40 -12.03 2.70
N LYS A 374 33.65 -11.62 2.45
CA LYS A 374 34.84 -12.16 3.11
C LYS A 374 34.79 -11.96 4.63
N ASN A 375 34.34 -10.79 5.07
CA ASN A 375 34.21 -10.43 6.48
C ASN A 375 32.97 -11.02 7.15
N LYS A 376 32.08 -11.70 6.40
CA LYS A 376 30.80 -12.25 6.90
C LYS A 376 29.96 -11.19 7.65
N VAL A 377 29.82 -10.00 7.06
CA VAL A 377 29.08 -8.87 7.64
C VAL A 377 27.57 -9.11 7.53
N ASN A 378 27.07 -10.13 8.23
CA ASN A 378 25.66 -10.47 8.23
C ASN A 378 24.92 -9.66 9.29
N VAL A 379 23.71 -9.20 8.98
CA VAL A 379 22.87 -8.49 9.97
C VAL A 379 22.28 -9.48 11.00
N GLY A 380 21.94 -10.70 10.55
CA GLY A 380 21.44 -11.79 11.39
C GLY A 380 20.07 -11.50 11.99
N TYR A 381 19.02 -11.41 11.17
CA TYR A 381 17.68 -10.97 11.62
C TYR A 381 17.12 -11.80 12.78
N GLU A 382 17.41 -13.09 12.83
CA GLU A 382 17.00 -14.01 13.90
C GLU A 382 17.55 -13.62 15.29
N HIS A 383 18.66 -12.88 15.32
CA HIS A 383 19.26 -12.35 16.55
C HIS A 383 18.82 -10.91 16.84
N LYS A 384 18.04 -10.31 15.93
CA LYS A 384 17.50 -8.94 16.06
C LYS A 384 16.06 -8.90 16.55
N ILE A 385 15.40 -10.04 16.72
CA ILE A 385 13.99 -10.10 17.11
C ILE A 385 13.68 -9.26 18.37
N PRO A 386 14.40 -9.38 19.50
CA PRO A 386 14.08 -8.60 20.70
C PRO A 386 14.49 -7.13 20.52
N GLN A 387 15.66 -6.89 19.91
CA GLN A 387 16.21 -5.55 19.69
C GLN A 387 15.28 -4.70 18.79
N TRP A 388 14.77 -5.28 17.71
CA TRP A 388 13.95 -4.60 16.73
C TRP A 388 12.45 -4.75 16.99
N LYS A 389 12.07 -5.40 18.11
CA LYS A 389 10.67 -5.65 18.51
C LYS A 389 9.87 -6.33 17.39
N ILE A 390 10.45 -7.38 16.80
CA ILE A 390 9.80 -8.13 15.72
C ILE A 390 8.74 -9.05 16.35
N GLN A 391 7.48 -8.89 15.96
CA GLN A 391 6.42 -9.81 16.37
C GLN A 391 6.67 -11.19 15.74
N VAL A 392 6.66 -12.25 16.55
CA VAL A 392 6.81 -13.64 16.10
C VAL A 392 5.57 -14.44 16.49
N PRO A 393 4.62 -14.66 15.56
CA PRO A 393 3.45 -15.50 15.78
C PRO A 393 3.83 -16.93 16.19
N GLU A 394 2.95 -17.63 16.92
CA GLU A 394 3.21 -19.01 17.36
C GLU A 394 3.45 -19.99 16.20
N GLU A 395 2.77 -19.80 15.07
CA GLU A 395 3.01 -20.56 13.83
C GLU A 395 4.46 -20.41 13.35
N THR A 396 5.04 -19.21 13.44
CA THR A 396 6.43 -18.95 13.07
C THR A 396 7.39 -19.60 14.07
N LYS A 397 7.09 -19.56 15.38
CA LYS A 397 7.87 -20.26 16.39
C LYS A 397 7.87 -21.78 16.17
N ALA A 398 6.72 -22.34 15.78
CA ALA A 398 6.60 -23.75 15.43
C ALA A 398 7.42 -24.10 14.18
N ASP A 399 7.42 -23.23 13.17
CA ASP A 399 8.25 -23.37 11.98
C ASP A 399 9.76 -23.39 12.32
N PHE A 400 10.23 -22.50 13.20
CA PHE A 400 11.62 -22.54 13.69
C PHE A 400 11.97 -23.86 14.38
N ARG A 401 11.11 -24.35 15.29
CA ARG A 401 11.31 -25.64 15.97
C ARG A 401 11.38 -26.80 14.99
N LYS A 402 10.49 -26.83 13.99
CA LYS A 402 10.47 -27.86 12.93
C LYS A 402 11.79 -27.95 12.17
N HIS A 403 12.48 -26.82 12.01
CA HIS A 403 13.76 -26.72 11.30
C HIS A 403 14.98 -26.74 12.23
N ASN A 404 14.79 -27.02 13.53
CA ASN A 404 15.84 -26.99 14.55
C ASN A 404 16.61 -25.66 14.57
N GLU A 405 15.90 -24.56 14.41
CA GLU A 405 16.44 -23.21 14.46
C GLU A 405 16.11 -22.58 15.82
N HIS A 406 17.09 -21.87 16.40
CA HIS A 406 17.01 -21.27 17.73
C HIS A 406 17.23 -19.75 17.65
N PRO A 407 16.26 -19.00 17.07
CA PRO A 407 16.34 -17.54 17.08
C PRO A 407 16.33 -17.00 18.50
N THR A 408 16.87 -15.79 18.69
CA THR A 408 16.82 -15.11 19.98
C THR A 408 15.41 -14.56 20.18
N LEU A 409 14.54 -15.32 20.85
CA LEU A 409 13.19 -14.88 21.20
C LEU A 409 13.21 -14.16 22.56
N SER A 410 12.38 -13.12 22.70
CA SER A 410 12.18 -12.38 23.95
C SER A 410 11.44 -13.18 25.00
#